data_AF-A0A955Z741-F1
#
_entry.id   AF-A0A955Z741-F1
#
_cell.length_a   1.000
_cell.length_b   1.000
_cell.length_c   1.000
_cell.angle_alpha   90.00
_cell.angle_beta   90.00
_cell.angle_gamma   90.00
#
_symmetry.space_group_name_H-M   'P 1'
#
loop_
_entity.id
_entity.type
_entity.pdbx_description
1 polymer ?
#
loop_
_entity_poly.entity_id
_entity_poly.type
_entity_poly.pdbx_seq_one_letter_code
_entity_poly.pdbx_strand_id
1 'polypeptide(L)'
;MGAILAGGMPAGIYTTNSPDQVRYVTDHCDAAVSFADTPAQVQKFLEVKDQLPKLKVVVQMLGKVEAKPNGSGPRVISWDDFLAAADEVPEAKLDER
;
A
#
# COMPACT_ATOMS: atom_id res chain seq x y z
N MET A 1 -7.51 4.43 -11.82
CA MET A 1 -8.51 5.50 -11.59
C MET A 1 -8.48 6.02 -10.16
N GLY A 2 -8.66 5.18 -9.12
CA GLY A 2 -8.72 5.65 -7.72
C GLY A 2 -7.55 6.54 -7.28
N ALA A 3 -6.31 6.14 -7.54
CA ALA A 3 -5.12 6.95 -7.22
C ALA A 3 -5.16 8.34 -7.89
N ILE A 4 -5.52 8.40 -9.19
CA ILE A 4 -5.59 9.64 -9.96
C ILE A 4 -6.68 10.57 -9.42
N LEU A 5 -7.87 10.03 -9.14
CA LEU A 5 -8.97 10.81 -8.53
C LEU A 5 -8.60 11.29 -7.12
N ALA A 6 -7.75 10.55 -6.41
CA ALA A 6 -7.17 10.97 -5.15
C ALA A 6 -5.95 11.91 -5.31
N GLY A 7 -5.65 12.42 -6.51
CA GLY A 7 -4.53 13.33 -6.77
C GLY A 7 -3.14 12.68 -6.77
N GLY A 8 -3.07 11.35 -6.78
CA GLY A 8 -1.82 10.58 -6.79
C GLY A 8 -1.41 10.13 -8.20
N MET A 9 -0.11 9.82 -8.34
CA MET A 9 0.46 9.25 -9.56
C MET A 9 0.70 7.75 -9.39
N PRO A 10 -0.03 6.86 -10.09
CA PRO A 10 0.14 5.42 -9.92
C PRO A 10 1.44 4.93 -10.58
N ALA A 11 2.17 4.08 -9.87
CA ALA A 11 3.30 3.29 -10.40
C ALA A 11 2.97 1.80 -10.29
N GLY A 12 3.16 1.06 -11.38
CA GLY A 12 2.85 -0.38 -11.44
C GLY A 12 3.99 -1.24 -10.90
N ILE A 13 3.64 -2.31 -10.19
CA ILE A 13 4.54 -3.40 -9.80
C ILE A 13 3.98 -4.70 -10.38
N TYR A 14 4.81 -5.47 -11.06
CA TYR A 14 4.37 -6.72 -11.67
C TYR A 14 4.36 -7.85 -10.64
N THR A 15 3.39 -8.76 -10.76
CA THR A 15 3.22 -9.91 -9.86
C THR A 15 4.42 -10.86 -9.87
N THR A 16 5.23 -10.83 -10.93
CA THR A 16 6.47 -11.60 -11.10
C THR A 16 7.70 -10.91 -10.53
N ASN A 17 7.60 -9.67 -10.04
CA ASN A 17 8.75 -8.98 -9.46
C ASN A 17 9.25 -9.67 -8.19
N SER A 18 10.58 -9.73 -8.06
CA SER A 18 11.23 -10.17 -6.83
C SER A 18 11.08 -9.11 -5.72
N PRO A 19 11.30 -9.46 -4.44
CA PRO A 19 11.27 -8.49 -3.33
C PRO A 19 12.20 -7.28 -3.57
N ASP A 20 13.40 -7.49 -4.12
CA ASP A 20 14.32 -6.39 -4.47
C ASP A 20 13.76 -5.44 -5.54
N GLN A 21 13.06 -5.99 -6.53
CA GLN A 21 12.42 -5.20 -7.58
C GLN A 21 11.20 -4.44 -7.02
N VAL A 22 10.41 -5.07 -6.14
CA VAL A 22 9.34 -4.41 -5.38
C VAL A 22 9.89 -3.24 -4.58
N ARG A 23 10.99 -3.45 -3.84
CA ARG A 23 11.68 -2.39 -3.10
C ARG A 23 12.07 -1.24 -4.04
N TYR A 24 12.79 -1.56 -5.13
CA TYR A 24 13.29 -0.56 -6.06
C TYR A 24 12.17 0.34 -6.59
N VAL A 25 11.07 -0.25 -7.10
CA VAL A 25 9.96 0.53 -7.64
C VAL A 25 9.31 1.38 -6.56
N THR A 26 9.04 0.79 -5.40
CA THR A 26 8.34 1.46 -4.28
C THR A 26 9.14 2.63 -3.71
N ASP A 27 10.44 2.45 -3.50
CA ASP A 27 11.32 3.49 -2.99
C ASP A 27 11.61 4.57 -4.04
N HIS A 28 11.86 4.18 -5.29
CA HIS A 28 12.17 5.12 -6.37
C HIS A 28 10.99 6.06 -6.70
N CYS A 29 9.76 5.60 -6.54
CA CYS A 29 8.57 6.43 -6.76
C CYS A 29 8.06 7.12 -5.49
N ASP A 30 8.79 7.02 -4.37
CA ASP A 30 8.41 7.60 -3.07
C ASP A 30 7.00 7.18 -2.61
N ALA A 31 6.62 5.92 -2.87
CA ALA A 31 5.28 5.45 -2.58
C ALA A 31 4.97 5.51 -1.07
N ALA A 32 3.88 6.21 -0.73
CA ALA A 32 3.33 6.23 0.62
C ALA A 32 2.34 5.08 0.87
N VAL A 33 1.69 4.59 -0.19
CA VAL A 33 0.66 3.55 -0.16
C VAL A 33 0.91 2.58 -1.31
N SER A 34 0.82 1.28 -1.04
CA SER A 34 0.85 0.24 -2.08
C SER A 34 -0.37 -0.67 -1.95
N PHE A 35 -0.87 -1.15 -3.08
CA PHE A 35 -1.98 -2.09 -3.16
C PHE A 35 -1.47 -3.42 -3.70
N ALA A 36 -1.78 -4.52 -3.04
CA ALA A 36 -1.30 -5.86 -3.38
C ALA A 36 -2.43 -6.88 -3.31
N ASP A 37 -2.57 -7.71 -4.35
CA ASP A 37 -3.75 -8.58 -4.48
C ASP A 37 -3.83 -9.66 -3.39
N THR A 38 -2.73 -10.35 -3.08
CA THR A 38 -2.75 -11.54 -2.21
C THR A 38 -1.72 -11.47 -1.09
N PRO A 39 -1.86 -12.30 -0.03
CA PRO A 39 -0.86 -12.38 1.04
C PRO A 39 0.57 -12.63 0.53
N ALA A 40 0.72 -13.43 -0.54
CA ALA A 40 2.01 -13.70 -1.15
C ALA A 40 2.65 -12.44 -1.77
N GLN A 41 1.85 -11.52 -2.30
CA GLN A 41 2.37 -10.24 -2.83
C GLN A 41 2.69 -9.26 -1.69
N VAL A 42 1.87 -9.23 -0.63
CA VAL A 42 2.15 -8.44 0.58
C VAL A 42 3.49 -8.85 1.21
N GLN A 43 3.77 -10.16 1.26
CA GLN A 43 4.99 -10.68 1.86
C GLN A 43 6.26 -10.11 1.23
N LYS A 44 6.25 -9.85 -0.08
CA LYS A 44 7.39 -9.24 -0.78
C LYS A 44 7.74 -7.85 -0.25
N PHE A 45 6.74 -7.06 0.17
CA PHE A 45 6.97 -5.77 0.82
C PHE A 45 7.52 -5.93 2.24
N LEU A 46 7.03 -6.94 2.97
CA LEU A 46 7.47 -7.21 4.35
C LEU A 46 8.91 -7.70 4.43
N GLU A 47 9.37 -8.44 3.42
CA GLU A 47 10.78 -8.88 3.31
C GLU A 47 11.76 -7.71 3.16
N VAL A 48 11.30 -6.58 2.61
CA VAL A 48 12.12 -5.38 2.38
C VAL A 48 11.67 -4.17 3.21
N LYS A 49 10.82 -4.38 4.22
CA LYS A 49 10.14 -3.30 4.97
C LYS A 49 11.08 -2.27 5.58
N ASP A 50 12.25 -2.70 6.04
CA ASP A 50 13.22 -1.83 6.71
C ASP A 50 13.95 -0.91 5.71
N GLN A 51 13.83 -1.19 4.41
CA GLN A 51 14.35 -0.38 3.31
C GLN A 51 13.27 0.52 2.67
N LEU A 52 12.06 0.57 3.24
CA LEU A 52 10.93 1.33 2.71
C LEU A 52 10.42 2.38 3.73
N PRO A 53 11.24 3.38 4.11
CA PRO A 53 10.89 4.33 5.17
C PRO A 53 9.71 5.26 4.82
N LYS A 54 9.45 5.46 3.51
CA LYS A 54 8.36 6.31 3.02
C LYS A 54 7.03 5.55 2.92
N LEU A 55 7.07 4.22 2.85
CA LEU A 55 5.88 3.39 2.71
C LEU A 55 5.17 3.26 4.06
N LYS A 56 3.95 3.80 4.13
CA LYS A 56 3.17 3.85 5.37
C LYS A 56 2.18 2.70 5.48
N VAL A 57 1.61 2.29 4.34
CA VAL A 57 0.56 1.27 4.26
C VAL A 57 0.73 0.39 3.03
N VAL A 58 0.52 -0.91 3.24
CA VAL A 58 0.22 -1.88 2.19
C VAL A 58 -1.21 -2.36 2.36
N VAL A 59 -2.05 -2.16 1.35
CA VAL A 59 -3.44 -2.60 1.32
C VAL A 59 -3.51 -3.96 0.61
N GLN A 60 -3.95 -4.99 1.33
CA GLN A 60 -4.21 -6.30 0.74
C GLN A 60 -5.62 -6.32 0.14
N MET A 61 -5.73 -6.57 -1.15
CA MET A 61 -7.02 -6.49 -1.85
C MET A 61 -7.88 -7.74 -1.70
N LEU A 62 -7.28 -8.92 -1.63
CA LEU A 62 -7.98 -10.21 -1.59
C LEU A 62 -7.56 -11.04 -0.37
N GLY A 63 -8.54 -11.75 0.19
CA GLY A 63 -8.33 -12.63 1.33
C GLY A 63 -8.16 -11.89 2.67
N LYS A 64 -7.84 -12.64 3.72
CA LYS A 64 -7.65 -12.10 5.07
C LYS A 64 -6.23 -11.59 5.26
N VAL A 65 -6.09 -10.47 5.97
CA VAL A 65 -4.78 -9.96 6.37
C VAL A 65 -4.28 -10.75 7.58
N GLU A 66 -3.30 -11.61 7.34
CA GLU A 66 -2.60 -12.35 8.40
C GLU A 66 -1.23 -11.77 8.69
N ALA A 67 -0.66 -11.06 7.70
CA ALA A 67 0.69 -10.56 7.75
C ALA A 67 0.76 -9.27 8.59
N LYS A 68 1.52 -9.30 9.67
CA LYS A 68 1.82 -8.13 10.51
C LYS A 68 3.32 -7.87 10.47
N PRO A 69 3.78 -6.63 10.24
CA PRO A 69 5.19 -6.32 10.35
C PRO A 69 5.65 -6.56 11.79
N ASN A 70 6.70 -7.37 11.96
CA ASN A 70 7.38 -7.49 13.24
C ASN A 70 8.25 -6.24 13.43
N GLY A 71 7.87 -5.35 14.35
CA GLY A 71 8.60 -4.11 14.65
C GLY A 71 8.24 -2.94 13.72
N SER A 72 9.26 -2.22 13.22
CA SER A 72 9.09 -1.12 12.26
C SER A 72 8.70 -1.63 10.87
N GLY A 73 7.87 -0.86 10.15
CA GLY A 73 7.47 -1.18 8.78
C GLY A 73 6.11 -0.60 8.41
N PRO A 74 5.67 -0.78 7.16
CA PRO A 74 4.37 -0.31 6.71
C PRO A 74 3.26 -1.11 7.39
N ARG A 75 2.17 -0.45 7.78
CA ARG A 75 0.97 -1.14 8.26
C ARG A 75 0.39 -1.97 7.12
N VAL A 76 -0.10 -3.17 7.43
CA VAL A 76 -0.86 -3.97 6.47
C VAL A 76 -2.33 -3.94 6.89
N ILE A 77 -3.20 -3.50 5.98
CA ILE A 77 -4.65 -3.41 6.20
C ILE A 77 -5.41 -4.11 5.08
N SER A 78 -6.64 -4.54 5.35
CA SER A 78 -7.48 -5.13 4.32
C SER A 78 -8.08 -4.05 3.43
N TRP A 79 -8.60 -4.45 2.27
CA TRP A 79 -9.38 -3.56 1.41
C TRP A 79 -10.59 -2.96 2.13
N ASP A 80 -11.29 -3.78 2.91
CA ASP A 80 -12.47 -3.34 3.67
C ASP A 80 -12.08 -2.31 4.73
N ASP A 81 -10.97 -2.51 5.46
CA ASP A 81 -10.46 -1.53 6.42
C ASP A 81 -10.03 -0.21 5.73
N PHE A 82 -9.43 -0.31 4.54
CA PHE A 82 -9.06 0.86 3.76
C PHE A 82 -10.28 1.68 3.33
N LEU A 83 -11.37 1.01 2.92
CA LEU A 83 -12.62 1.68 2.58
C LEU A 83 -13.32 2.26 3.81
N ALA A 84 -13.34 1.54 4.93
CA ALA A 84 -13.93 2.02 6.19
C ALA A 84 -13.22 3.28 6.71
N ALA A 85 -11.92 3.43 6.48
CA ALA A 85 -11.19 4.64 6.83
C ALA A 85 -11.68 5.89 6.05
N ALA A 86 -12.37 5.72 4.92
CA ALA A 86 -12.99 6.84 4.20
C ALA A 86 -14.18 7.44 4.96
N ASP A 87 -14.91 6.64 5.75
CA ASP A 87 -16.07 7.10 6.53
C ASP A 87 -15.68 8.11 7.61
N GLU A 88 -14.40 8.13 8.00
CA GLU A 88 -13.85 9.10 8.97
C GLU A 88 -13.57 10.48 8.36
N VAL A 89 -13.67 10.62 7.04
CA VAL A 89 -13.36 11.87 6.32
C VAL A 89 -14.65 12.45 5.72
N PRO A 90 -15.12 13.62 6.20
CA PRO A 90 -16.31 14.26 5.65
C PRO A 90 -16.17 14.60 4.17
N GLU A 91 -17.22 14.39 3.37
CA GLU A 91 -17.22 14.66 1.92
C GLU A 91 -16.84 16.11 1.59
N ALA A 92 -17.21 17.08 2.43
CA ALA A 92 -16.83 18.48 2.28
C ALA A 92 -15.31 18.71 2.19
N LYS A 93 -14.48 17.80 2.75
CA LYS A 93 -13.01 17.84 2.63
C LYS A 93 -12.52 17.56 1.21
N LEU A 94 -13.32 16.90 0.37
CA LEU A 94 -12.96 16.61 -1.02
C LEU A 94 -13.04 17.86 -1.89
N ASP A 95 -14.02 18.73 -1.64
CA ASP A 95 -14.22 19.99 -2.37
C ASP A 95 -13.18 21.07 -2.02
N GLU A 96 -12.49 20.94 -0.88
CA GLU A 96 -11.43 21.84 -0.43
C GLU A 96 -10.05 21.58 -1.10
N ARG A 97 -9.94 20.59 -1.98
CA ARG A 97 -8.66 20.11 -2.58
C ARG A 97 -8.35 20.78 -3.92
#